data_AF-A8AEF4-F1
#
_entry.id   AF-A8AEF4-F1
#
_cell.length_a   1.000
_cell.length_b   1.000
_cell.length_c   1.000
_cell.angle_alpha   90.00
_cell.angle_beta   90.00
_cell.angle_gamma   90.00
#
_symmetry.space_group_name_H-M   'P 1'
#
loop_
_entity.id
_entity.type
_entity.pdbx_description
1 polymer ?
#
loop_
_entity_poly.entity_id
_entity_poly.type
_entity_poly.pdbx_seq_one_letter_code
_entity_poly.pdbx_strand_id
1 'polypeptide(L)'
;MQETVRVEPKKVIILEGILLLTDARLREEMNFSIFVDTPLDICLMRRIKRDVNERGRSMDSVMAQYQKTVRPMFLQFIEPSKQYADIIVPRGGKNRIAIDILKAKISQFFE
;
A
#
# COMPACT_ATOMS: atom_id res chain seq x y z
N MET A 1 -26.96 0.46 -14.06
CA MET A 1 -26.82 0.87 -12.64
C MET A 1 -25.52 0.28 -12.14
N GLN A 2 -24.65 1.06 -11.49
CA GLN A 2 -23.50 0.46 -10.79
C GLN A 2 -24.07 -0.36 -9.63
N GLU A 3 -23.77 -1.66 -9.61
CA GLU A 3 -24.11 -2.53 -8.50
C GLU A 3 -23.37 -2.05 -7.26
N THR A 4 -24.11 -1.63 -6.24
CA THR A 4 -23.54 -1.24 -4.95
C THR A 4 -23.43 -2.47 -4.06
N VAL A 5 -22.28 -2.66 -3.42
CA VAL A 5 -22.10 -3.71 -2.40
C VAL A 5 -22.36 -3.10 -1.02
N ARG A 6 -23.32 -3.65 -0.28
CA ARG A 6 -23.54 -3.26 1.11
C ARG A 6 -22.43 -3.81 1.99
N VAL A 7 -21.76 -2.94 2.74
CA VAL A 7 -20.71 -3.33 3.69
C VAL A 7 -21.27 -3.16 5.10
N GLU A 8 -21.40 -4.27 5.83
CA GLU A 8 -21.77 -4.24 7.24
C GLU A 8 -20.57 -3.82 8.11
N PRO A 9 -20.81 -3.12 9.24
CA PRO A 9 -19.75 -2.77 10.18
C PRO A 9 -18.90 -3.98 10.57
N LYS A 10 -17.57 -3.79 10.58
CA LYS A 10 -16.60 -4.79 11.00
C LYS A 10 -15.78 -4.25 12.15
N LYS A 11 -15.34 -5.15 13.03
CA LYS A 11 -14.47 -4.79 14.16
C LYS A 11 -13.09 -4.31 13.71
N VAL A 12 -12.61 -4.78 12.55
CA VAL A 12 -11.36 -4.35 11.93
C VAL A 12 -11.63 -3.90 10.51
N ILE A 13 -11.08 -2.74 10.16
CA ILE A 13 -11.08 -2.17 8.83
C ILE A 13 -9.63 -2.04 8.40
N ILE A 14 -9.29 -2.61 7.25
CA ILE A 14 -7.96 -2.47 6.65
C ILE A 14 -8.10 -1.47 5.51
N LEU A 15 -7.45 -0.32 5.66
CA LEU A 15 -7.32 0.68 4.61
C LEU A 15 -6.00 0.41 3.87
N GLU A 16 -6.06 0.21 2.55
CA GLU A 16 -4.89 0.06 1.70
C GLU A 16 -4.85 1.19 0.66
N GLY A 17 -3.66 1.73 0.44
CA GLY A 17 -3.44 2.78 -0.55
C GLY A 17 -2.11 3.47 -0.39
N ILE A 18 -1.58 3.94 -1.52
CA ILE A 18 -0.24 4.55 -1.62
C ILE A 18 -0.13 5.95 -0.97
N LEU A 19 -1.24 6.62 -0.66
CA LEU A 19 -1.27 8.00 -0.15
C LEU A 19 -1.89 8.12 1.26
N LEU A 20 -2.27 7.01 1.90
CA LEU A 20 -3.01 7.05 3.18
C LEU A 20 -2.30 7.84 4.27
N LEU A 21 -0.96 7.74 4.35
CA LEU A 21 -0.15 8.41 5.37
C LEU A 21 0.23 9.85 5.02
N THR A 22 -0.20 10.36 3.86
CA THR A 22 0.08 11.75 3.44
C THR A 22 -0.93 12.75 4.02
N ASP A 23 -2.13 12.29 4.39
CA ASP A 23 -3.19 13.14 4.94
C ASP A 23 -3.28 12.97 6.46
N ALA A 24 -3.08 14.07 7.21
CA ALA A 24 -3.12 14.06 8.66
C ALA A 24 -4.46 13.56 9.21
N ARG A 25 -5.57 13.92 8.56
CA ARG A 25 -6.92 13.54 8.99
C ARG A 25 -7.12 12.03 8.92
N LEU A 26 -6.56 11.38 7.91
CA LEU A 26 -6.63 9.92 7.80
C LEU A 26 -5.79 9.24 8.86
N ARG A 27 -4.61 9.78 9.19
CA ARG A 27 -3.74 9.20 10.23
C ARG A 27 -4.37 9.29 11.61
N GLU A 28 -5.07 10.38 11.92
CA GLU A 28 -5.74 10.58 13.21
C GLU A 28 -6.87 9.56 13.44
N GLU A 29 -7.50 9.07 12.36
CA GLU A 29 -8.55 8.03 12.43
C GLU A 29 -7.97 6.59 12.46
N MET A 30 -6.69 6.40 12.11
CA MET A 30 -6.06 5.09 12.11
C MET A 30 -5.51 4.74 13.49
N ASN A 31 -5.95 3.61 14.06
CA ASN A 31 -5.37 3.11 15.32
C ASN A 31 -3.96 2.54 15.16
N PHE A 32 -3.61 2.12 13.94
CA PHE A 32 -2.34 1.51 13.62
C PHE A 32 -2.02 1.63 12.13
N SER A 33 -0.80 2.00 11.81
CA SER A 33 -0.35 2.34 10.46
C SER A 33 0.90 1.56 10.05
N ILE A 34 0.94 1.16 8.77
CA ILE A 34 2.00 0.30 8.24
C ILE A 34 2.49 0.88 6.93
N PHE A 35 3.82 0.98 6.78
CA PHE A 35 4.44 1.26 5.48
C PHE A 35 5.16 0.02 4.97
N VAL A 36 4.75 -0.48 3.80
CA VAL A 36 5.43 -1.62 3.17
C VAL A 36 6.59 -1.11 2.33
N ASP A 37 7.81 -1.35 2.80
CA ASP A 37 9.02 -0.91 2.13
C ASP A 37 9.56 -2.00 1.19
N THR A 38 9.74 -1.63 -0.07
CA THR A 38 10.26 -2.52 -1.11
C THR A 38 11.03 -1.69 -2.14
N PRO A 39 12.24 -2.12 -2.52
CA PRO A 39 13.02 -1.46 -3.56
C PRO A 39 12.23 -1.15 -4.83
N LEU A 40 12.46 0.04 -5.39
CA LEU A 40 11.70 0.58 -6.52
C LEU A 40 11.81 -0.26 -7.80
N ASP A 41 12.94 -0.92 -8.03
CA ASP A 41 13.19 -1.85 -9.12
C ASP A 41 12.31 -3.11 -9.02
N ILE A 42 12.20 -3.69 -7.81
CA ILE A 42 11.29 -4.81 -7.53
C ILE A 42 9.84 -4.39 -7.74
N CYS A 43 9.46 -3.19 -7.27
CA CYS A 43 8.13 -2.63 -7.48
C CYS A 43 7.82 -2.42 -8.97
N LEU A 44 8.78 -1.87 -9.73
CA LEU A 44 8.65 -1.65 -11.16
C LEU A 44 8.49 -2.97 -11.92
N MET A 45 9.32 -3.96 -11.62
CA MET A 45 9.25 -5.29 -12.23
C MET A 45 7.88 -5.94 -12.00
N ARG A 46 7.36 -5.88 -10.76
CA ARG A 46 6.01 -6.39 -10.43
C ARG A 46 4.93 -5.62 -11.18
N ARG A 47 5.06 -4.29 -11.27
CA ARG A 47 4.11 -3.45 -12.00
C ARG A 47 4.09 -3.76 -13.48
N ILE A 48 5.24 -3.92 -14.13
CA ILE A 48 5.32 -4.29 -15.56
C ILE A 48 4.61 -5.62 -15.77
N LYS A 49 4.95 -6.65 -14.98
CA LYS A 49 4.32 -7.97 -15.09
C LYS A 49 2.81 -7.89 -14.95
N ARG A 50 2.30 -7.14 -13.97
CA ARG A 50 0.86 -6.96 -13.73
C ARG A 50 0.19 -6.16 -14.86
N ASP A 51 0.72 -4.99 -15.21
CA ASP A 51 0.08 -4.07 -16.15
C ASP A 51 0.10 -4.64 -17.59
N VAL A 52 1.12 -5.42 -17.97
CA VAL A 52 1.17 -6.11 -19.26
C VAL A 52 0.19 -7.29 -19.28
N ASN A 53 0.24 -8.18 -18.29
CA ASN A 53 -0.53 -9.42 -18.33
C ASN A 53 -2.01 -9.26 -17.97
N GLU A 54 -2.34 -8.35 -17.04
CA GLU A 54 -3.70 -8.23 -16.50
C GLU A 54 -4.46 -7.03 -17.05
N ARG A 55 -3.75 -6.03 -17.60
CA ARG A 55 -4.34 -4.75 -18.06
C ARG A 55 -4.07 -4.45 -19.53
N GLY A 56 -3.38 -5.34 -20.26
CA GLY A 56 -3.13 -5.23 -21.70
C GLY A 56 -2.26 -4.03 -22.10
N ARG A 57 -1.43 -3.48 -21.21
CA ARG A 57 -0.55 -2.35 -21.53
C ARG A 57 0.74 -2.81 -22.19
N SER A 58 1.31 -1.98 -23.06
CA SER A 58 2.68 -2.20 -23.56
C SER A 58 3.73 -1.85 -22.50
N MET A 59 4.88 -2.51 -22.57
CA MET A 59 6.02 -2.22 -21.69
C MET A 59 6.44 -0.75 -21.78
N ASP A 60 6.53 -0.19 -22.99
CA ASP A 60 6.92 1.21 -23.22
C ASP A 60 5.97 2.20 -22.55
N SER A 61 4.65 1.95 -22.62
CA SER A 61 3.64 2.77 -21.97
C SER A 61 3.80 2.77 -20.44
N VAL A 62 4.06 1.59 -19.86
CA VAL A 62 4.30 1.46 -18.41
C VAL A 62 5.58 2.19 -17.99
N MET A 63 6.65 2.05 -18.76
CA MET A 63 7.94 2.70 -18.49
C MET A 63 7.84 4.22 -18.62
N ALA A 64 7.19 4.73 -19.67
CA ALA A 64 6.96 6.16 -19.85
C ALA A 64 6.15 6.74 -18.69
N GLN A 65 5.07 6.06 -18.27
CA GLN A 65 4.29 6.49 -17.11
C GLN A 65 5.10 6.43 -15.81
N TYR A 66 5.93 5.40 -15.64
CA TYR A 66 6.76 5.27 -14.44
C TYR A 66 7.73 6.44 -14.27
N GLN A 67 8.42 6.80 -15.36
CA GLN A 67 9.38 7.90 -15.36
C GLN A 67 8.70 9.27 -15.23
N LYS A 68 7.61 9.48 -15.99
CA LYS A 68 6.94 10.78 -16.04
C LYS A 68 6.22 11.13 -14.74
N THR A 69 5.56 10.16 -14.09
CA THR A 69 4.68 10.45 -12.95
C THR A 69 4.93 9.57 -11.73
N VAL A 70 4.99 8.25 -11.87
CA VAL A 70 4.95 7.38 -10.68
C VAL A 70 6.19 7.52 -9.80
N ARG A 71 7.39 7.54 -10.38
CA ARG A 71 8.64 7.70 -9.60
C ARG A 71 8.76 9.09 -8.98
N PRO A 72 8.56 10.20 -9.71
CA PRO A 72 8.60 11.54 -9.10
C PRO A 72 7.59 11.70 -7.96
N MET A 73 6.34 11.27 -8.17
CA MET A 73 5.29 11.40 -7.14
C MET A 73 5.55 10.50 -5.93
N PHE A 74 6.15 9.33 -6.14
CA PHE A 74 6.58 8.47 -5.04
C PHE A 74 7.63 9.17 -4.17
N LEU A 75 8.70 9.68 -4.78
CA LEU A 75 9.77 10.37 -4.05
C LEU A 75 9.29 11.64 -3.36
N GLN A 76 8.35 12.37 -3.98
CA GLN A 76 7.86 13.64 -3.46
C GLN A 76 6.83 13.48 -2.35
N PHE A 77 5.92 12.50 -2.44
CA PHE A 77 4.77 12.41 -1.54
C PHE A 77 4.72 11.11 -0.75
N ILE A 78 5.01 9.98 -1.37
CA ILE A 78 4.80 8.66 -0.76
C ILE A 78 5.95 8.30 0.17
N GLU A 79 7.20 8.43 -0.28
CA GLU A 79 8.37 8.07 0.51
C GLU A 79 8.53 8.93 1.78
N PRO A 80 8.32 10.26 1.75
CA PRO A 80 8.33 11.06 2.98
C PRO A 80 7.25 10.64 3.97
N SER A 81 6.10 10.14 3.50
CA SER A 81 5.01 9.71 4.39
C SER A 81 5.34 8.49 5.26
N LYS A 82 6.39 7.73 4.87
CA LYS A 82 6.92 6.59 5.64
C LYS A 82 7.27 6.95 7.08
N GLN A 83 7.67 8.19 7.35
CA GLN A 83 8.02 8.65 8.71
C GLN A 83 6.83 8.62 9.68
N TYR A 84 5.60 8.58 9.17
CA TYR A 84 4.38 8.57 9.96
C TYR A 84 3.83 7.16 10.22
N ALA A 85 4.50 6.12 9.74
CA ALA A 85 4.08 4.75 9.97
C ALA A 85 4.55 4.25 11.33
N ASP A 86 3.70 3.54 12.06
CA ASP A 86 4.06 2.87 13.32
C ASP A 86 5.07 1.75 13.07
N ILE A 87 4.89 1.00 11.96
CA ILE A 87 5.81 -0.08 11.55
C ILE A 87 6.14 0.02 10.06
N ILE A 88 7.42 -0.20 9.76
CA ILE A 88 7.91 -0.40 8.40
C ILE A 88 8.15 -1.90 8.15
N VAL A 89 7.48 -2.46 7.15
CA VAL A 89 7.58 -3.88 6.81
C VAL A 89 8.41 -4.06 5.53
N PRO A 90 9.62 -4.62 5.60
CA PRO A 90 10.38 -4.95 4.41
C PRO A 90 9.82 -6.19 3.72
N ARG A 91 10.02 -6.31 2.41
CA ARG A 91 9.68 -7.49 1.58
C ARG A 91 8.17 -7.79 1.47
N GLY A 92 7.31 -6.90 1.96
CA GLY A 92 5.84 -6.96 1.83
C GLY A 92 5.24 -8.31 2.18
N GLY A 93 4.29 -8.78 1.36
CA GLY A 93 3.49 -9.99 1.65
C GLY A 93 4.26 -11.32 1.74
N LYS A 94 5.58 -11.34 1.51
CA LYS A 94 6.43 -12.53 1.76
C LYS A 94 7.02 -12.56 3.18
N ASN A 95 6.87 -11.49 3.95
CA ASN A 95 7.40 -11.40 5.30
C ASN A 95 6.41 -12.03 6.30
N ARG A 96 6.49 -13.37 6.45
CA ARG A 96 5.63 -14.14 7.37
C ARG A 96 5.71 -13.63 8.80
N ILE A 97 6.92 -13.29 9.26
CA ILE A 97 7.15 -12.77 10.61
C ILE A 97 6.37 -11.47 10.83
N ALA A 98 6.42 -10.53 9.88
CA ALA A 98 5.64 -9.30 9.97
C ALA A 98 4.13 -9.58 10.00
N ILE A 99 3.64 -10.51 9.16
CA ILE A 99 2.22 -10.90 9.16
C ILE A 99 1.80 -11.46 10.52
N ASP A 100 2.63 -12.30 11.15
CA ASP A 100 2.30 -12.89 12.44
C ASP A 100 2.31 -11.86 13.58
N ILE A 101 3.24 -10.89 13.55
CA ILE A 101 3.24 -9.74 14.46
C ILE A 101 1.96 -8.90 14.30
N LEU A 102 1.57 -8.63 13.04
CA LEU A 102 0.34 -7.89 12.75
C LEU A 102 -0.90 -8.61 13.23
N LYS A 103 -0.98 -9.93 13.04
CA LYS A 103 -2.09 -10.75 13.57
C LYS A 103 -2.16 -10.66 15.08
N ALA A 104 -1.04 -10.84 15.78
CA ALA A 104 -0.98 -10.72 17.23
C ALA A 104 -1.41 -9.33 17.71
N LYS A 105 -0.97 -8.26 17.01
CA LYS A 105 -1.37 -6.89 17.34
C LYS A 105 -2.86 -6.64 17.12
N ILE A 106 -3.41 -7.14 16.02
CA ILE A 106 -4.84 -7.04 15.73
C ILE A 106 -5.67 -7.78 16.78
N SER A 107 -5.21 -8.96 17.22
CA SER A 107 -5.89 -9.73 18.27
C SER A 107 -6.03 -8.97 19.59
N GLN A 108 -5.05 -8.14 19.96
CA GLN A 108 -5.12 -7.30 21.17
C GLN A 108 -6.22 -6.23 21.12
N PHE A 109 -6.73 -5.84 19.93
CA PHE A 109 -7.83 -4.88 19.83
C PHE A 109 -9.21 -5.53 20.04
N PHE A 110 -9.28 -6.86 20.20
CA PHE A 110 -10.52 -7.59 20.45
C PHE A 110 -10.69 -8.06 21.89
N GLU A 111 -9.66 -7.90 22.72
CA GLU A 111 -9.72 -8.08 24.18
C GLU A 111 -10.27 -6.81 24.83
#